data_AF-A0A1F8V7U0-F1
#
_entry.id   AF-A0A1F8V7U0-F1
#
_cell.length_a   1.000
_cell.length_b   1.000
_cell.length_c   1.000
_cell.angle_alpha   90.00
_cell.angle_beta   90.00
_cell.angle_gamma   90.00
#
_symmetry.space_group_name_H-M   'P 1'
#
loop_
_entity.id
_entity.type
_entity.pdbx_description
1 polymer ?
#
loop_
_entity_poly.entity_id
_entity_poly.type
_entity_poly.pdbx_seq_one_letter_code
_entity_poly.pdbx_strand_id
1 'polypeptide(L)' 'MNRVEGVSLVFQINFTVKPHKQKDMIHALMNHSGLMLSDLAVLIGFSIEKMRAVFLREDFFNEEEALKLVQCFCMAFGE' A
#
# COMPACT_ATOMS: atom_id res chain seq x y z
N MET A 1 -34.51 -0.13 -20.64
CA MET A 1 -33.83 -0.44 -19.36
C MET A 1 -33.07 0.80 -18.95
N ASN A 2 -33.46 1.46 -17.85
CA ASN A 2 -32.73 2.62 -17.35
C ASN A 2 -31.41 2.14 -16.75
N ARG A 3 -30.27 2.64 -17.25
CA ARG A 3 -28.96 2.44 -16.61
C ARG A 3 -29.04 3.15 -15.25
N VAL A 4 -28.83 2.40 -14.17
CA VAL A 4 -28.54 3.00 -12.88
C VAL A 4 -27.12 3.54 -12.99
N GLU A 5 -26.96 4.87 -13.06
CA GLU A 5 -25.64 5.50 -12.97
C GLU A 5 -25.09 5.28 -11.56
N GLY A 6 -23.85 4.83 -11.46
CA GLY A 6 -23.17 4.70 -10.17
C GLY A 6 -23.02 6.06 -9.50
N VAL A 7 -23.20 6.13 -8.17
CA VAL A 7 -22.97 7.35 -7.40
C VAL A 7 -21.55 7.33 -6.87
N SER A 8 -20.73 8.33 -7.23
CA SER A 8 -19.42 8.55 -6.63
C SER A 8 -19.59 9.25 -5.28
N LEU A 9 -18.97 8.70 -4.24
CA LEU A 9 -18.91 9.30 -2.90
C LEU A 9 -17.49 9.77 -2.63
N VAL A 10 -17.33 11.02 -2.21
CA VAL A 10 -16.05 11.59 -1.80
C VAL A 10 -16.11 11.87 -0.30
N PHE A 11 -15.19 11.28 0.46
CA PHE A 11 -15.03 11.54 1.88
C PHE A 11 -13.55 11.56 2.26
N GLN A 12 -13.18 12.43 3.18
CA GLN A 12 -11.80 12.60 3.63
C GLN A 12 -11.49 11.60 4.74
N ILE A 13 -10.46 10.77 4.54
CA ILE A 13 -9.94 9.85 5.56
C ILE A 13 -8.61 10.40 6.07
N ASN A 14 -8.50 10.58 7.38
CA ASN A 14 -7.22 10.80 8.04
C ASN A 14 -6.66 9.44 8.44
N PHE A 15 -5.56 9.03 7.83
CA PHE A 15 -4.89 7.77 8.11
C PHE A 15 -3.50 8.00 8.71
N THR A 16 -3.12 7.14 9.65
CA THR A 16 -1.79 7.14 10.26
C THR A 16 -1.15 5.77 10.09
N VAL A 17 -0.02 5.72 9.37
CA VAL A 17 0.80 4.51 9.31
C VAL A 17 1.70 4.45 10.53
N LYS A 18 1.38 3.56 11.46
CA LYS A 18 2.34 3.17 12.50
C LYS A 18 3.34 2.17 11.91
N PRO A 19 4.59 2.11 12.40
CA PRO A 19 5.60 1.18 11.88
C PRO A 19 5.12 -0.28 11.80
N HIS A 20 4.45 -0.78 12.85
CA HIS A 20 3.92 -2.14 12.88
C HIS A 20 2.76 -2.41 11.89
N LYS A 21 2.18 -1.37 11.28
CA LYS A 21 1.13 -1.48 10.26
C LYS A 21 1.66 -1.49 8.83
N GLN A 22 2.95 -1.20 8.62
CA GLN A 22 3.56 -1.23 7.29
C GLN A 22 3.51 -2.63 6.67
N LYS A 23 3.74 -3.69 7.47
CA LYS A 23 3.56 -5.08 7.02
C LYS A 23 2.12 -5.35 6.53
N ASP A 24 1.12 -4.93 7.30
CA ASP A 24 -0.29 -5.17 6.99
C ASP A 24 -0.66 -4.50 5.65
N MET A 25 -0.14 -3.30 5.39
CA MET A 25 -0.31 -2.61 4.11
C MET A 25 0.38 -3.31 2.94
N ILE A 26 1.62 -3.76 3.12
CA ILE A 26 2.34 -4.54 2.10
C ILE A 26 1.56 -5.81 1.77
N HIS A 27 1.08 -6.51 2.79
CA HIS A 27 0.28 -7.72 2.61
C HIS A 27 -1.05 -7.45 1.89
N ALA A 28 -1.74 -6.35 2.23
CA ALA A 28 -2.95 -5.93 1.53
C ALA A 28 -2.69 -5.61 0.06
N LEU A 29 -1.60 -4.91 -0.24
CA LEU A 29 -1.16 -4.62 -1.61
C LEU A 29 -0.89 -5.90 -2.42
N MET A 30 -0.18 -6.86 -1.84
CA MET A 30 0.09 -8.15 -2.49
C MET A 30 -1.22 -8.87 -2.82
N ASN A 31 -2.14 -8.94 -1.86
CA ASN A 31 -3.41 -9.65 -2.04
C ASN A 31 -4.33 -8.96 -3.05
N HIS A 32 -4.34 -7.63 -3.09
CA HIS A 32 -5.17 -6.88 -4.02
C HIS A 32 -4.64 -6.89 -5.45
N SER A 33 -3.32 -6.71 -5.62
CA SER A 33 -2.70 -6.63 -6.94
C SER A 33 -2.30 -7.99 -7.53
N GLY A 34 -2.19 -9.03 -6.70
CA GLY A 34 -1.62 -10.32 -7.09
C GLY A 34 -0.09 -10.31 -7.26
N LEU A 35 0.56 -9.18 -6.99
CA LEU A 35 2.00 -9.02 -7.12
C LEU A 35 2.77 -9.72 -6.00
N MET A 36 3.96 -10.22 -6.32
CA MET A 36 4.89 -10.75 -5.33
C MET A 36 5.62 -9.60 -4.63
N LEU A 37 6.25 -9.91 -3.48
CA LEU A 37 6.99 -8.92 -2.70
C LEU A 37 8.13 -8.25 -3.51
N SER A 38 8.75 -8.99 -4.43
CA SER A 38 9.76 -8.49 -5.36
C SER A 38 9.21 -7.43 -6.32
N ASP A 39 8.02 -7.66 -6.86
CA ASP A 39 7.42 -6.76 -7.84
C ASP A 39 6.98 -5.47 -7.15
N LEU A 40 6.43 -5.59 -5.93
CA LEU A 40 6.12 -4.42 -5.09
C LEU A 40 7.37 -3.63 -4.71
N ALA A 41 8.49 -4.30 -4.44
CA ALA A 41 9.76 -3.62 -4.14
C ALA A 41 10.18 -2.73 -5.32
N VAL A 42 10.13 -3.27 -6.54
CA VAL A 42 10.42 -2.51 -7.77
C VAL A 42 9.43 -1.36 -7.95
N LEU A 43 8.13 -1.62 -7.78
CA LEU A 43 7.07 -0.63 -7.97
C LEU A 43 7.19 0.57 -7.03
N ILE A 44 7.49 0.31 -5.76
CA ILE A 44 7.59 1.35 -4.72
C ILE A 44 8.99 2.01 -4.74
N GLY A 45 9.98 1.36 -5.37
CA GLY A 45 11.35 1.87 -5.50
C GLY A 45 12.24 1.54 -4.31
N PHE A 46 12.11 0.33 -3.75
CA PHE A 46 12.94 -0.20 -2.68
C PHE A 46 13.69 -1.45 -3.11
N SER A 47 14.79 -1.76 -2.41
CA SER A 47 15.42 -3.06 -2.55
C SER A 47 14.52 -4.15 -1.97
N ILE A 48 14.65 -5.37 -2.51
CA ILE A 48 13.89 -6.52 -2.01
C ILE A 48 14.29 -6.87 -0.58
N GLU A 49 15.54 -6.62 -0.19
CA GLU A 49 16.04 -6.82 1.17
C GLU A 49 15.31 -5.89 2.16
N LYS A 50 15.18 -4.60 1.82
CA LYS A 50 14.47 -3.63 2.66
C LYS A 50 12.98 -3.99 2.77
N MET A 51 12.32 -4.31 1.65
CA MET A 51 10.92 -4.75 1.68
C MET A 51 10.73 -6.01 2.51
N ARG A 52 11.64 -6.99 2.42
CA ARG A 52 11.61 -8.21 3.21
C ARG A 52 11.78 -7.93 4.70
N ALA A 53 12.74 -7.09 5.09
CA ALA A 53 12.96 -6.72 6.48
C ALA A 53 11.71 -6.05 7.10
N VAL A 54 11.07 -5.14 6.35
CA VAL A 54 9.81 -4.49 6.79
C VAL A 54 8.67 -5.50 6.88
N PHE A 55 8.55 -6.39 5.89
CA PHE A 55 7.50 -7.42 5.88
C PHE A 55 7.66 -8.44 7.03
N LEU A 56 8.90 -8.76 7.42
CA LEU A 56 9.21 -9.61 8.57
C LEU A 56 9.21 -8.85 9.91
N ARG A 57 9.03 -7.53 9.90
CA ARG A 57 9.08 -6.62 11.06
C ARG A 57 10.45 -6.56 11.75
N GLU A 58 11.51 -6.84 11.00
CA GLU A 58 12.90 -6.71 11.44
C GLU A 58 13.42 -5.27 11.28
N ASP A 59 12.75 -4.49 10.43
CA ASP A 59 13.03 -3.08 10.16
C ASP A 59 11.72 -2.34 9.84
N PHE A 60 11.78 -1.01 9.70
CA PHE A 60 10.64 -0.17 9.33
C PHE A 60 11.05 0.87 8.31
N PHE A 61 10.07 1.32 7.52
CA PHE A 61 10.22 2.51 6.69
C PHE A 61 10.22 3.76 7.56
N ASN A 62 11.12 4.68 7.23
CA ASN A 62 11.08 6.05 7.73
C ASN A 62 9.88 6.82 7.12
N GLU A 63 9.74 8.09 7.45
CA GLU A 63 8.60 8.91 7.02
C GLU A 63 8.46 9.00 5.49
N GLU A 64 9.54 9.34 4.78
CA GLU A 64 9.54 9.48 3.32
C GLU A 64 9.29 8.12 2.64
N GLU A 65 9.90 7.06 3.16
CA GLU A 65 9.73 5.72 2.64
C GLU A 65 8.29 5.21 2.84
N ALA A 66 7.72 5.45 4.03
CA ALA A 66 6.35 5.06 4.35
C ALA A 66 5.34 5.84 3.50
N LEU A 67 5.62 7.09 3.14
CA LEU A 67 4.78 7.88 2.24
C LEU A 67 4.64 7.19 0.86
N LYS A 68 5.72 6.64 0.30
CA LYS A 68 5.68 5.90 -0.97
C LYS A 68 4.77 4.67 -0.88
N LEU A 69 4.85 3.92 0.22
CA LEU A 69 3.97 2.78 0.48
C LEU A 69 2.49 3.21 0.58
N VAL A 70 2.21 4.33 1.25
CA VAL A 70 0.85 4.89 1.37
C VAL A 70 0.30 5.32 0.02
N GLN A 71 1.10 6.03 -0.77
CA GLN A 71 0.69 6.44 -2.11
C GLN A 71 0.35 5.23 -2.98
N CYS A 72 1.20 4.21 -2.98
CA CYS A 72 0.93 2.96 -3.68
C CYS A 72 -0.37 2.30 -3.21
N PHE A 73 -0.62 2.27 -1.90
CA PHE A 73 -1.87 1.75 -1.32
C PHE A 73 -3.10 2.55 -1.77
N CYS A 74 -3.04 3.88 -1.70
CA CYS A 74 -4.16 4.73 -2.13
C CYS A 74 -4.45 4.62 -3.63
N MET A 75 -3.43 4.48 -4.48
CA MET A 75 -3.64 4.25 -5.91
C MET A 75 -4.29 2.89 -6.18
N ALA A 76 -3.93 1.85 -5.43
CA ALA A 76 -4.49 0.51 -5.62
C ALA A 76 -5.96 0.41 -5.16
N PHE A 77 -6.33 1.05 -4.04
CA PHE A 77 -7.65 0.89 -3.43
C PHE A 77 -8.60 2.09 -3.62
N GLY A 78 -8.14 3.17 -4.23
CA GLY A 78 -8.85 4.44 -4.33
C GLY A 78 -9.62 4.68 -5.63
N GLU A 79 -9.82 3.65 -6.46
CA GLU A 79 -10.64 3.72 -7.69
C GLU A 79 -12.15 3.52 -7.43
#